data_AF-A0A5E6P1K1-F1
#
_entry.id   AF-A0A5E6P1K1-F1
#
_cell.length_a   1.000
_cell.length_b   1.000
_cell.length_c   1.000
_cell.angle_alpha   90.00
_cell.angle_beta   90.00
_cell.angle_gamma   90.00
#
_symmetry.space_group_name_H-M   'P 1'
#
loop_
_entity.id
_entity.type
_entity.pdbx_description
1 polymer ?
#
loop_
_entity_poly.entity_id
_entity_poly.type
_entity_poly.pdbx_seq_one_letter_code
_entity_poly.pdbx_strand_id
1 'polypeptide(L)'
;MFVYLNTGNGFDNGKQWQSNLGGSNDWKNRPTHENGEHSMLIDINGDGLPDRVFDRNPKTDQQGLFVYLNTGDGFDNGKQWQANLGGDESPWKNRPTHENGEYSMLIDINGDGLPDRVFDRNPKTNQTGLFVYLNTGNGFDSGKQWQSNLGGDENWKNRTTYINGEHSMLIDINGDGLPDRVFDHNPETDQKGLFAYLNTGDGFDNGKQWQSNLGGSNDWKNRPTHENGEHSMLLTSMATAYLIEYLIETQRLINKDFLSIQNHTKHQD
;
A
#
# COMPACT_ATOMS: atom_id res chain seq x y z
N MET A 1 4.81 -11.50 -24.65
CA MET A 1 5.53 -10.39 -24.00
C MET A 1 6.98 -10.40 -24.46
N PHE A 2 7.43 -9.29 -25.03
CA PHE A 2 8.86 -9.02 -25.24
C PHE A 2 9.35 -8.17 -24.08
N VAL A 3 10.52 -8.50 -23.55
CA VAL A 3 11.17 -7.77 -22.48
C VAL A 3 12.48 -7.24 -23.01
N TYR A 4 12.70 -5.94 -22.82
CA TYR A 4 13.91 -5.23 -23.17
C TYR A 4 14.62 -4.85 -21.88
N LEU A 5 15.82 -5.37 -21.65
CA LEU A 5 16.55 -5.11 -20.42
C LEU A 5 17.34 -3.81 -20.53
N ASN A 6 17.29 -2.99 -19.48
CA ASN A 6 18.10 -1.78 -19.38
C ASN A 6 19.56 -2.16 -19.08
N THR A 7 20.49 -1.70 -19.90
CA THR A 7 21.94 -1.99 -19.83
C THR A 7 22.74 -0.86 -19.17
N GLY A 8 22.07 0.18 -18.68
CA GLY A 8 22.67 1.44 -18.21
C GLY A 8 22.93 2.45 -19.32
N ASN A 9 23.15 2.00 -20.56
CA ASN A 9 23.40 2.86 -21.74
C ASN A 9 22.29 2.79 -22.79
N GLY A 10 21.19 2.09 -22.50
CA GLY A 10 20.09 1.83 -23.43
C GLY A 10 19.43 0.48 -23.13
N PHE A 11 18.63 -0.01 -24.06
CA PHE A 11 17.97 -1.31 -23.97
C PHE A 11 18.65 -2.35 -24.86
N ASP A 12 18.59 -3.62 -24.47
CA ASP A 12 19.03 -4.73 -25.31
C ASP A 12 18.10 -4.95 -26.54
N ASN A 13 18.35 -5.99 -27.33
CA ASN A 13 17.55 -6.29 -28.53
C ASN A 13 16.16 -6.88 -28.22
N GLY A 14 15.81 -7.03 -26.94
CA GLY A 14 14.56 -7.64 -26.51
C GLY A 14 14.58 -9.16 -26.64
N LYS A 15 14.05 -9.84 -25.63
CA LYS A 15 13.79 -11.29 -25.64
C LYS A 15 12.30 -11.53 -25.48
N GLN A 16 11.75 -12.47 -26.25
CA GLN A 16 10.39 -12.93 -26.00
C GLN A 16 10.38 -13.83 -24.75
N TRP A 17 9.87 -13.31 -23.64
CA TRP A 17 9.76 -14.07 -22.38
C TRP A 17 8.48 -14.90 -22.30
N GLN A 18 7.45 -14.50 -23.06
CA GLN A 18 6.18 -15.22 -23.06
C GLN A 18 5.55 -15.17 -24.44
N SER A 19 5.06 -16.31 -24.93
CA SER A 19 4.19 -16.35 -26.10
C SER A 19 2.82 -15.73 -25.79
N ASN A 20 2.04 -15.43 -26.83
CA ASN A 20 0.64 -15.06 -26.65
C ASN A 20 -0.10 -16.22 -25.97
N LEU A 21 -0.79 -15.94 -24.86
CA LEU A 21 -1.58 -16.94 -24.13
C LEU A 21 -2.96 -17.19 -24.75
N GLY A 22 -3.29 -16.53 -25.87
CA GLY A 22 -4.56 -16.68 -26.58
C GLY A 22 -5.75 -16.04 -25.85
N GLY A 23 -6.95 -16.29 -26.37
CA GLY A 23 -8.21 -15.70 -25.88
C GLY A 23 -8.62 -14.42 -26.63
N SER A 24 -9.92 -14.12 -26.63
CA SER A 24 -10.47 -12.89 -27.21
C SER A 24 -10.13 -11.64 -26.40
N ASN A 25 -9.78 -11.81 -25.12
CA ASN A 25 -9.53 -10.72 -24.19
C ASN A 25 -8.03 -10.65 -23.90
N ASP A 26 -7.45 -9.46 -24.01
CA ASP A 26 -6.00 -9.26 -24.01
C ASP A 26 -5.36 -9.15 -22.61
N TRP A 27 -6.16 -9.19 -21.53
CA TRP A 27 -5.69 -9.19 -20.14
C TRP A 27 -4.56 -10.19 -19.87
N LYS A 28 -4.60 -11.38 -20.48
CA LYS A 28 -3.58 -12.43 -20.33
C LYS A 28 -2.20 -11.98 -20.79
N ASN A 29 -2.11 -10.98 -21.68
CA ASN A 29 -0.87 -10.54 -22.31
C ASN A 29 -0.38 -9.17 -21.84
N ARG A 30 -1.14 -8.47 -20.98
CA ARG A 30 -0.72 -7.18 -20.44
C ARG A 30 0.11 -7.35 -19.16
N PRO A 31 1.16 -6.52 -18.96
CA PRO A 31 1.85 -6.40 -17.67
C PRO A 31 0.86 -6.13 -16.53
N THR A 32 -0.01 -5.14 -16.74
CA THR A 32 -1.10 -4.79 -15.83
C THR A 32 -2.37 -4.59 -16.65
N HIS A 33 -3.49 -5.14 -16.21
CA HIS A 33 -4.81 -4.96 -16.84
C HIS A 33 -5.79 -4.38 -15.82
N GLU A 34 -6.55 -3.35 -16.21
CA GLU A 34 -7.56 -2.69 -15.35
C GLU A 34 -7.01 -2.42 -13.94
N ASN A 35 -5.89 -1.69 -13.84
CA ASN A 35 -5.25 -1.35 -12.56
C ASN A 35 -4.89 -2.54 -11.65
N GLY A 36 -4.67 -3.72 -12.25
CA GLY A 36 -4.23 -4.92 -11.54
C GLY A 36 -5.36 -5.91 -11.28
N GLU A 37 -6.57 -5.70 -11.80
CA GLU A 37 -7.72 -6.57 -11.54
C GLU A 37 -7.56 -7.98 -12.12
N HIS A 38 -7.14 -8.10 -13.38
CA HIS A 38 -7.02 -9.42 -14.03
C HIS A 38 -5.59 -9.93 -14.13
N SER A 39 -4.64 -9.00 -14.22
CA SER A 39 -3.22 -9.32 -14.25
C SER A 39 -2.40 -8.16 -13.70
N MET A 40 -1.33 -8.50 -12.99
CA MET A 40 -0.37 -7.53 -12.44
C MET A 40 1.05 -8.08 -12.56
N LEU A 41 2.02 -7.19 -12.84
CA LEU A 41 3.44 -7.44 -12.64
C LEU A 41 3.85 -6.83 -11.30
N ILE A 42 4.28 -7.68 -10.37
CA ILE A 42 4.70 -7.29 -9.02
C ILE A 42 5.71 -8.33 -8.51
N ASP A 43 6.75 -7.90 -7.80
CA ASP A 43 7.63 -8.81 -7.08
C ASP A 43 6.85 -9.39 -5.90
N ILE A 44 6.37 -10.63 -6.05
CA ILE A 44 5.47 -11.27 -5.06
C ILE A 44 6.22 -12.24 -4.15
N ASN A 45 7.47 -12.57 -4.48
CA ASN A 45 8.30 -13.49 -3.73
C ASN A 45 9.52 -12.81 -3.05
N GLY A 46 9.73 -11.51 -3.25
CA GLY A 46 10.77 -10.70 -2.64
C GLY A 46 12.17 -10.92 -3.24
N ASP A 47 12.27 -11.45 -4.47
CA ASP A 47 13.57 -11.72 -5.10
C ASP A 47 14.12 -10.54 -5.93
N GLY A 48 13.38 -9.43 -6.00
CA GLY A 48 13.73 -8.23 -6.74
C GLY A 48 13.32 -8.27 -8.21
N LEU A 49 12.67 -9.34 -8.68
CA LEU A 49 12.16 -9.48 -10.04
C LEU A 49 10.62 -9.40 -10.06
N PRO A 50 10.02 -8.65 -11.00
CA PRO A 50 8.57 -8.59 -11.10
C PRO A 50 8.00 -9.91 -11.65
N ASP A 51 7.12 -10.53 -10.87
CA ASP A 51 6.39 -11.75 -11.19
C ASP A 51 5.02 -11.45 -11.79
N ARG A 52 4.44 -12.44 -12.46
CA ARG A 52 3.07 -12.32 -13.00
C ARG A 52 2.05 -12.90 -12.05
N VAL A 53 1.07 -12.09 -11.67
CA VAL A 53 -0.07 -12.51 -10.85
C VAL A 53 -1.36 -12.38 -11.66
N PHE A 54 -2.24 -13.37 -11.56
CA PHE A 54 -3.52 -13.44 -12.26
C PHE A 54 -4.67 -13.84 -11.35
N ASP A 55 -5.87 -13.38 -11.66
CA ASP A 55 -7.11 -13.69 -10.93
C ASP A 55 -7.78 -15.03 -11.32
N ARG A 56 -7.21 -15.70 -12.33
CA ARG A 56 -7.52 -17.06 -12.78
C ARG A 56 -6.37 -17.61 -13.61
N ASN A 57 -6.31 -18.92 -13.78
CA ASN A 57 -5.30 -19.56 -14.62
C ASN A 57 -5.45 -19.05 -16.07
N PRO A 58 -4.43 -18.44 -16.67
CA PRO A 58 -4.57 -17.85 -18.00
C PRO A 58 -4.71 -18.91 -19.12
N LYS A 59 -4.40 -20.17 -18.86
CA LYS A 59 -4.54 -21.27 -19.84
C LYS A 59 -5.87 -22.01 -19.72
N THR A 60 -6.37 -22.20 -18.50
CA THR A 60 -7.56 -23.04 -18.22
C THR A 60 -8.78 -22.25 -17.73
N ASP A 61 -8.60 -20.95 -17.46
CA ASP A 61 -9.59 -20.06 -16.83
C ASP A 61 -10.10 -20.56 -15.46
N GLN A 62 -9.39 -21.51 -14.83
CA GLN A 62 -9.64 -21.93 -13.45
C GLN A 62 -9.51 -20.75 -12.49
N GLN A 63 -10.56 -20.45 -11.74
CA GLN A 63 -10.58 -19.35 -10.77
C GLN A 63 -9.61 -19.57 -9.59
N GLY A 64 -9.04 -18.47 -9.11
CA GLY A 64 -8.09 -18.42 -8.00
C GLY A 64 -6.91 -17.52 -8.33
N LEU A 65 -6.04 -17.25 -7.35
CA LEU A 65 -4.85 -16.43 -7.59
C LEU A 65 -3.70 -17.32 -8.10
N PHE A 66 -3.24 -17.04 -9.31
CA PHE A 66 -2.13 -17.77 -9.95
C PHE A 66 -0.91 -16.87 -10.09
N VAL A 67 0.24 -17.39 -9.68
CA VAL A 67 1.53 -16.68 -9.76
C VAL A 67 2.45 -17.44 -10.70
N TYR A 68 3.09 -16.71 -11.61
CA TYR A 68 4.13 -17.20 -12.51
C TYR A 68 5.40 -16.43 -12.19
N LEU A 69 6.36 -17.13 -11.59
CA LEU A 69 7.58 -16.52 -11.09
C LEU A 69 8.53 -16.18 -12.24
N ASN A 70 9.17 -15.02 -12.13
CA ASN A 70 10.19 -14.57 -13.04
C ASN A 70 11.50 -15.33 -12.80
N THR A 71 12.07 -15.89 -13.86
CA THR A 71 13.32 -16.68 -13.77
C THR A 71 14.56 -15.87 -14.12
N GLY A 72 14.40 -14.57 -14.39
CA GLY A 72 15.42 -13.68 -14.95
C GLY A 72 15.57 -13.80 -16.46
N ASP A 73 14.94 -14.80 -17.09
CA ASP A 73 15.03 -15.05 -18.52
C ASP A 73 13.69 -15.49 -19.15
N GLY A 74 12.62 -15.44 -18.37
CA GLY A 74 11.27 -15.89 -18.70
C GLY A 74 10.38 -15.95 -17.46
N PHE A 75 9.28 -16.69 -17.57
CA PHE A 75 8.43 -17.05 -16.43
C PHE A 75 8.33 -18.57 -16.31
N ASP A 76 8.12 -19.06 -15.09
CA ASP A 76 7.90 -20.47 -14.83
C ASP A 76 6.53 -20.98 -15.34
N ASN A 77 6.14 -22.20 -14.96
CA ASN A 77 4.88 -22.79 -15.41
C ASN A 77 3.64 -22.27 -14.67
N GLY A 78 3.82 -21.44 -13.65
CA GLY A 78 2.80 -20.92 -12.77
C GLY A 78 2.30 -21.93 -11.74
N LYS A 79 1.90 -21.41 -10.58
CA LYS A 79 1.29 -22.18 -9.48
C LYS A 79 0.07 -21.42 -8.95
N GLN A 80 -0.95 -22.17 -8.54
CA GLN A 80 -2.04 -21.60 -7.76
C GLN A 80 -1.55 -21.29 -6.34
N TRP A 81 -1.45 -20.01 -5.99
CA TRP A 81 -1.04 -19.56 -4.66
C TRP A 81 -2.23 -19.43 -3.71
N GLN A 82 -3.42 -19.16 -4.25
CA GLN A 82 -4.65 -19.20 -3.47
C GLN A 82 -5.79 -19.84 -4.26
N ALA A 83 -6.49 -20.76 -3.62
CA ALA A 83 -7.70 -21.35 -4.16
C ALA A 83 -8.77 -20.27 -4.39
N ASN A 84 -9.75 -20.57 -5.25
CA ASN A 84 -10.89 -19.69 -5.46
C ASN A 84 -11.57 -19.36 -4.12
N LEU A 85 -11.69 -18.08 -3.81
CA LEU A 85 -12.36 -17.60 -2.59
C LEU A 85 -13.89 -17.46 -2.75
N GLY A 86 -14.44 -17.86 -3.90
CA GLY A 86 -15.88 -17.89 -4.18
C GLY A 86 -16.49 -16.51 -4.48
N GLY A 87 -17.82 -16.43 -4.50
CA GLY A 87 -18.59 -15.23 -4.85
C GLY A 87 -19.52 -15.50 -6.04
N ASP A 88 -20.79 -15.14 -5.88
CA ASP A 88 -21.85 -15.62 -6.76
C ASP A 88 -21.90 -14.89 -8.12
N GLU A 89 -21.27 -13.71 -8.24
CA GLU A 89 -21.40 -12.86 -9.44
C GLU A 89 -20.10 -12.20 -9.93
N SER A 90 -19.05 -12.10 -9.12
CA SER A 90 -17.79 -11.44 -9.52
C SER A 90 -16.55 -12.10 -8.91
N PRO A 91 -15.50 -12.39 -9.71
CA PRO A 91 -14.27 -13.03 -9.25
C PRO A 91 -13.35 -12.07 -8.48
N TRP A 92 -13.85 -10.92 -8.02
CA TRP A 92 -13.06 -9.86 -7.41
C TRP A 92 -12.16 -10.33 -6.26
N LYS A 93 -12.62 -11.32 -5.49
CA LYS A 93 -11.88 -11.90 -4.36
C LYS A 93 -10.60 -12.60 -4.78
N ASN A 94 -10.46 -12.99 -6.05
CA ASN A 94 -9.25 -13.61 -6.59
C ASN A 94 -8.33 -12.59 -7.25
N ARG A 95 -8.74 -11.33 -7.39
CA ARG A 95 -7.96 -10.32 -8.10
C ARG A 95 -6.71 -9.90 -7.31
N PRO A 96 -5.57 -9.61 -7.98
CA PRO A 96 -4.43 -8.98 -7.33
C PRO A 96 -4.82 -7.66 -6.66
N THR A 97 -5.61 -6.83 -7.35
CA THR A 97 -6.21 -5.60 -6.82
C THR A 97 -7.69 -5.55 -7.20
N HIS A 98 -8.51 -4.80 -6.47
CA HIS A 98 -9.89 -4.54 -6.90
C HIS A 98 -10.27 -3.10 -6.63
N GLU A 99 -10.86 -2.43 -7.64
CA GLU A 99 -11.31 -1.03 -7.55
C GLU A 99 -10.17 -0.14 -7.05
N ASN A 100 -9.03 -0.15 -7.74
CA ASN A 100 -7.83 0.62 -7.36
C ASN A 100 -7.30 0.35 -5.95
N GLY A 101 -7.55 -0.86 -5.44
CA GLY A 101 -7.12 -1.25 -4.10
C GLY A 101 -8.08 -0.82 -3.01
N GLU A 102 -9.34 -0.47 -3.33
CA GLU A 102 -10.33 -0.09 -2.34
C GLU A 102 -10.87 -1.29 -1.55
N TYR A 103 -11.25 -2.38 -2.24
CA TYR A 103 -11.80 -3.58 -1.59
C TYR A 103 -10.74 -4.61 -1.26
N SER A 104 -9.70 -4.71 -2.10
CA SER A 104 -8.56 -5.58 -1.86
C SER A 104 -7.32 -5.12 -2.60
N MET A 105 -6.15 -5.31 -2.00
CA MET A 105 -4.87 -5.02 -2.63
C MET A 105 -3.77 -5.99 -2.17
N LEU A 106 -2.66 -5.95 -2.91
CA LEU A 106 -1.38 -6.51 -2.49
C LEU A 106 -0.50 -5.40 -1.91
N ILE A 107 -0.07 -5.55 -0.67
CA ILE A 107 0.81 -4.60 0.04
C ILE A 107 1.57 -5.34 1.13
N ASP A 108 2.86 -5.03 1.30
CA ASP A 108 3.64 -5.50 2.46
C ASP A 108 3.13 -4.76 3.71
N ILE A 109 2.28 -5.42 4.51
CA ILE A 109 1.62 -4.80 5.66
C ILE A 109 2.32 -5.15 6.97
N ASN A 110 3.20 -6.16 6.97
CA ASN A 110 3.92 -6.65 8.14
C ASN A 110 5.43 -6.31 8.11
N GLY A 111 5.92 -5.71 7.03
CA GLY A 111 7.30 -5.27 6.86
C GLY A 111 8.29 -6.41 6.57
N ASP A 112 7.83 -7.56 6.08
CA ASP A 112 8.69 -8.71 5.80
C ASP A 112 9.28 -8.73 4.38
N GLY A 113 8.93 -7.74 3.56
CA GLY A 113 9.38 -7.61 2.18
C GLY A 113 8.54 -8.38 1.16
N LEU A 114 7.45 -9.04 1.59
CA LEU A 114 6.53 -9.76 0.72
C LEU A 114 5.15 -9.06 0.69
N PRO A 115 4.56 -8.83 -0.50
CA PRO A 115 3.22 -8.27 -0.55
C PRO A 115 2.15 -9.25 -0.03
N ASP A 116 1.41 -8.84 0.98
CA ASP A 116 0.29 -9.55 1.60
C ASP A 116 -1.05 -9.20 0.92
N ARG A 117 -2.06 -10.07 1.05
CA ARG A 117 -3.43 -9.71 0.61
C ARG A 117 -4.19 -9.06 1.73
N VAL A 118 -4.70 -7.86 1.49
CA VAL A 118 -5.56 -7.15 2.43
C VAL A 118 -6.94 -6.95 1.83
N PHE A 119 -7.99 -7.14 2.62
CA PHE A 119 -9.40 -7.03 2.22
C PHE A 119 -10.20 -6.16 3.20
N ASP A 120 -11.20 -5.44 2.69
CA ASP A 120 -12.15 -4.64 3.48
C ASP A 120 -13.25 -5.46 4.19
N ARG A 121 -13.27 -6.78 3.92
CA ARG A 121 -14.15 -7.77 4.52
C ARG A 121 -13.54 -9.16 4.36
N ASN A 122 -13.99 -10.09 5.19
CA ASN A 122 -13.60 -11.49 5.05
C ASN A 122 -14.09 -12.01 3.69
N PRO A 123 -13.20 -12.46 2.79
CA PRO A 123 -13.62 -12.88 1.45
C PRO A 123 -14.47 -14.16 1.48
N LYS A 124 -14.42 -14.97 2.54
CA LYS A 124 -15.23 -16.21 2.64
C LYS A 124 -16.59 -15.97 3.29
N THR A 125 -16.66 -15.12 4.32
CA THR A 125 -17.89 -14.91 5.12
C THR A 125 -18.58 -13.58 4.84
N ASN A 126 -17.97 -12.69 4.06
CA ASN A 126 -18.37 -11.30 3.84
C ASN A 126 -18.50 -10.46 5.13
N GLN A 127 -17.92 -10.93 6.25
CA GLN A 127 -17.85 -10.17 7.49
C GLN A 127 -17.01 -8.90 7.27
N THR A 128 -17.60 -7.73 7.45
CA THR A 128 -16.90 -6.45 7.30
C THR A 128 -15.79 -6.27 8.34
N GLY A 129 -14.69 -5.64 7.93
CA GLY A 129 -13.51 -5.36 8.73
C GLY A 129 -12.24 -5.57 7.92
N LEU A 130 -11.08 -5.18 8.43
CA LEU A 130 -9.82 -5.37 7.71
C LEU A 130 -9.28 -6.78 7.94
N PHE A 131 -9.19 -7.57 6.86
CA PHE A 131 -8.64 -8.94 6.89
C PHE A 131 -7.34 -9.00 6.11
N VAL A 132 -6.31 -9.58 6.72
CA VAL A 132 -4.98 -9.74 6.14
C VAL A 132 -4.69 -11.22 5.98
N TYR A 133 -4.24 -11.61 4.79
CA TYR A 133 -3.69 -12.92 4.49
C TYR A 133 -2.21 -12.75 4.21
N LEU A 134 -1.37 -13.24 5.12
CA LEU A 134 0.08 -13.05 5.01
C LEU A 134 0.66 -13.93 3.91
N ASN A 135 1.57 -13.36 3.14
CA ASN A 135 2.33 -14.07 2.12
C ASN A 135 3.38 -14.98 2.78
N THR A 136 3.47 -16.23 2.31
CA THR A 136 4.43 -17.22 2.85
C THR A 136 5.61 -17.47 1.93
N GLY A 137 5.77 -16.65 0.88
CA GLY A 137 6.76 -16.81 -0.20
C GLY A 137 6.38 -17.86 -1.25
N ASN A 138 5.25 -18.57 -1.07
CA ASN A 138 4.79 -19.59 -2.02
C ASN A 138 3.26 -19.80 -2.03
N GLY A 139 2.53 -18.85 -1.45
CA GLY A 139 1.11 -18.89 -1.16
C GLY A 139 0.73 -17.84 -0.10
N PHE A 140 -0.48 -17.97 0.43
CA PHE A 140 -0.98 -17.14 1.53
C PHE A 140 -1.48 -18.01 2.67
N ASP A 141 -1.45 -17.48 3.89
CA ASP A 141 -1.98 -18.13 5.08
C ASP A 141 -3.53 -18.22 5.09
N SER A 142 -4.12 -18.56 6.26
CA SER A 142 -5.58 -18.68 6.40
C SER A 142 -6.33 -17.36 6.53
N GLY A 143 -5.62 -16.24 6.69
CA GLY A 143 -6.14 -14.92 6.97
C GLY A 143 -6.49 -14.70 8.44
N LYS A 144 -6.28 -13.47 8.93
CA LYS A 144 -6.66 -12.98 10.27
C LYS A 144 -7.40 -11.64 10.13
N GLN A 145 -8.36 -11.38 11.01
CA GLN A 145 -8.92 -10.05 11.16
C GLN A 145 -7.94 -9.18 11.94
N TRP A 146 -7.38 -8.16 11.30
CA TRP A 146 -6.47 -7.20 11.93
C TRP A 146 -7.22 -6.03 12.54
N GLN A 147 -8.39 -5.68 11.99
CA GLN A 147 -9.26 -4.66 12.57
C GLN A 147 -10.72 -5.04 12.42
N SER A 148 -11.48 -4.89 13.51
CA SER A 148 -12.94 -5.02 13.48
C SER A 148 -13.57 -3.96 12.58
N ASN A 149 -14.81 -4.19 12.19
CA ASN A 149 -15.61 -3.17 11.50
C ASN A 149 -15.63 -1.88 12.34
N LEU A 150 -15.19 -0.77 11.77
CA LEU A 150 -15.20 0.55 12.43
C LEU A 150 -16.57 1.26 12.32
N GLY A 151 -17.59 0.60 11.76
CA GLY A 151 -18.96 1.11 11.68
C GLY A 151 -19.20 2.04 10.49
N GLY A 152 -20.33 2.75 10.50
CA GLY A 152 -20.79 3.64 9.43
C GLY A 152 -21.61 2.96 8.33
N ASP A 153 -22.47 3.74 7.67
CA ASP A 153 -23.24 3.30 6.50
C ASP A 153 -22.36 3.19 5.24
N GLU A 154 -21.18 3.83 5.26
CA GLU A 154 -20.24 3.86 4.15
C GLU A 154 -19.02 2.97 4.41
N ASN A 155 -18.71 2.09 3.45
CA ASN A 155 -17.64 1.10 3.59
C ASN A 155 -16.21 1.70 3.62
N TRP A 156 -16.01 3.01 3.39
CA TRP A 156 -14.68 3.65 3.33
C TRP A 156 -13.84 3.44 4.59
N LYS A 157 -14.50 3.28 5.75
CA LYS A 157 -13.86 3.06 7.05
C LYS A 157 -13.12 1.72 7.15
N ASN A 158 -13.49 0.74 6.32
CA ASN A 158 -12.85 -0.59 6.31
C ASN A 158 -12.02 -0.84 5.05
N ARG A 159 -12.11 0.03 4.06
CA ARG A 159 -11.32 -0.07 2.83
C ARG A 159 -9.83 0.15 3.11
N THR A 160 -9.02 -0.50 2.30
CA THR A 160 -7.55 -0.39 2.31
C THR A 160 -7.09 0.99 1.84
N THR A 161 -7.82 1.57 0.90
CA THR A 161 -7.81 3.00 0.56
C THR A 161 -9.21 3.37 0.07
N TYR A 162 -9.60 4.64 0.06
CA TYR A 162 -10.85 5.07 -0.55
C TYR A 162 -10.58 6.18 -1.57
N ILE A 163 -11.05 6.04 -2.82
CA ILE A 163 -10.97 7.04 -3.89
C ILE A 163 -9.59 7.75 -3.91
N ASN A 164 -8.51 7.02 -4.21
CA ASN A 164 -7.14 7.57 -4.22
C ASN A 164 -6.66 8.21 -2.89
N GLY A 165 -7.15 7.70 -1.75
CA GLY A 165 -6.77 8.14 -0.41
C GLY A 165 -7.64 9.25 0.19
N GLU A 166 -8.77 9.57 -0.45
CA GLU A 166 -9.84 10.32 0.21
C GLU A 166 -10.35 9.54 1.43
N HIS A 167 -10.54 10.20 2.55
CA HIS A 167 -10.99 9.63 3.82
C HIS A 167 -10.12 8.57 4.50
N SER A 168 -9.48 7.64 3.76
CA SER A 168 -8.63 6.61 4.32
C SER A 168 -7.50 6.17 3.39
N MET A 169 -6.32 5.92 3.95
CA MET A 169 -5.22 5.27 3.25
C MET A 169 -4.34 4.44 4.21
N LEU A 170 -3.62 3.49 3.63
CA LEU A 170 -2.48 2.83 4.27
C LEU A 170 -1.19 3.54 3.88
N ILE A 171 -0.46 4.05 4.88
CA ILE A 171 0.84 4.70 4.70
C ILE A 171 1.64 4.62 5.99
N ASP A 172 2.94 4.35 5.90
CA ASP A 172 3.83 4.50 7.05
C ASP A 172 3.98 6.00 7.38
N ILE A 173 3.26 6.45 8.41
CA ILE A 173 3.25 7.86 8.82
C ILE A 173 4.27 8.13 9.94
N ASN A 174 4.79 7.07 10.56
CA ASN A 174 5.63 7.17 11.74
C ASN A 174 7.12 6.79 11.48
N GLY A 175 7.40 6.19 10.33
CA GLY A 175 8.73 5.82 9.86
C GLY A 175 9.25 4.47 10.39
N ASP A 176 8.37 3.57 10.86
CA ASP A 176 8.75 2.25 11.37
C ASP A 176 8.81 1.16 10.31
N GLY A 177 8.46 1.48 9.06
CA GLY A 177 8.42 0.55 7.94
C GLY A 177 7.11 -0.23 7.83
N LEU A 178 6.11 0.02 8.67
CA LEU A 178 4.80 -0.61 8.62
C LEU A 178 3.72 0.39 8.15
N PRO A 179 2.90 0.06 7.14
CA PRO A 179 1.82 0.93 6.74
C PRO A 179 0.76 1.11 7.84
N ASP A 180 0.55 2.35 8.29
CA ASP A 180 -0.47 2.76 9.26
C ASP A 180 -1.78 3.12 8.57
N ARG A 181 -2.93 3.03 9.27
CA ARG A 181 -4.20 3.55 8.74
C ARG A 181 -4.40 4.99 9.14
N VAL A 182 -4.55 5.86 8.13
CA VAL A 182 -4.75 7.30 8.34
C VAL A 182 -6.10 7.72 7.79
N PHE A 183 -6.83 8.52 8.57
CA PHE A 183 -8.17 8.98 8.26
C PHE A 183 -8.31 10.50 8.39
N ASP A 184 -9.21 11.10 7.59
CA ASP A 184 -9.52 12.54 7.64
C ASP A 184 -10.66 12.89 8.63
N HIS A 185 -11.26 11.86 9.22
CA HIS A 185 -12.24 11.90 10.30
C HIS A 185 -12.06 10.68 11.19
N ASN A 186 -12.50 10.77 12.44
CA ASN A 186 -12.59 9.62 13.32
C ASN A 186 -13.60 8.61 12.73
N PRO A 187 -13.20 7.36 12.45
CA PRO A 187 -14.09 6.40 11.81
C PRO A 187 -15.23 5.92 12.74
N GLU A 188 -15.12 6.09 14.06
CA GLU A 188 -16.16 5.69 15.01
C GLU A 188 -17.13 6.84 15.33
N THR A 189 -16.64 8.08 15.38
CA THR A 189 -17.42 9.25 15.84
C THR A 189 -17.70 10.29 14.76
N ASP A 190 -17.14 10.11 13.56
CA ASP A 190 -17.15 11.06 12.44
C ASP A 190 -16.60 12.46 12.81
N GLN A 191 -15.87 12.56 13.92
CA GLN A 191 -15.19 13.78 14.34
C GLN A 191 -14.13 14.16 13.29
N LYS A 192 -14.23 15.37 12.73
CA LYS A 192 -13.26 15.88 11.74
C LYS A 192 -11.86 16.05 12.32
N GLY A 193 -10.83 15.69 11.55
CA GLY A 193 -9.42 15.84 11.90
C GLY A 193 -8.57 14.67 11.40
N LEU A 194 -7.25 14.75 11.53
CA LEU A 194 -6.38 13.65 11.16
C LEU A 194 -6.33 12.61 12.28
N PHE A 195 -6.71 11.37 11.98
CA PHE A 195 -6.63 10.23 12.90
C PHE A 195 -5.69 9.19 12.32
N ALA A 196 -4.76 8.71 13.14
CA ALA A 196 -3.85 7.64 12.75
C ALA A 196 -4.04 6.46 13.70
N TYR A 197 -4.17 5.27 13.13
CA TYR A 197 -4.18 3.97 13.79
C TYR A 197 -2.87 3.29 13.43
N LEU A 198 -1.99 3.15 14.42
CA LEU A 198 -0.64 2.66 14.17
C LEU A 198 -0.63 1.15 14.02
N ASN A 199 0.11 0.66 13.03
CA ASN A 199 0.29 -0.76 12.77
C ASN A 199 1.20 -1.36 13.86
N THR A 200 0.80 -2.50 14.43
CA THR A 200 1.55 -3.19 15.50
C THR A 200 2.34 -4.40 14.99
N GLY A 201 2.34 -4.63 13.67
CA GLY A 201 2.90 -5.81 12.99
C GLY A 201 1.93 -6.99 12.88
N ASP A 202 0.77 -6.93 13.55
CA ASP A 202 -0.25 -7.99 13.51
C ASP A 202 -1.70 -7.49 13.71
N GLY A 203 -1.88 -6.16 13.56
CA GLY A 203 -3.09 -5.43 13.86
C GLY A 203 -2.85 -3.91 13.88
N PHE A 204 -3.82 -3.17 14.40
CA PHE A 204 -3.72 -1.73 14.61
C PHE A 204 -4.04 -1.36 16.06
N ASP A 205 -3.49 -0.26 16.55
CA ASP A 205 -3.84 0.30 17.85
C ASP A 205 -5.26 0.90 17.86
N ASN A 206 -5.65 1.55 18.96
CA ASN A 206 -6.99 2.14 19.11
C ASN A 206 -7.19 3.45 18.34
N GLY A 207 -6.18 3.92 17.61
CA GLY A 207 -6.21 5.19 16.93
C GLY A 207 -6.04 6.38 17.86
N LYS A 208 -5.46 7.45 17.31
CA LYS A 208 -5.31 8.73 18.00
C LYS A 208 -5.56 9.88 17.05
N GLN A 209 -6.19 10.94 17.56
CA GLN A 209 -6.20 12.21 16.85
C GLN A 209 -4.80 12.81 16.85
N TRP A 210 -4.19 12.90 15.67
CA TRP A 210 -2.89 13.55 15.49
C TRP A 210 -3.05 15.02 15.18
N GLN A 211 -4.15 15.40 14.53
CA GLN A 211 -4.46 16.78 14.23
C GLN A 211 -5.94 17.09 14.40
N SER A 212 -6.24 18.22 15.06
CA SER A 212 -7.59 18.77 15.10
C SER A 212 -8.04 19.24 13.71
N ASN A 213 -9.35 19.30 13.50
CA ASN A 213 -9.95 19.86 12.29
C ASN A 213 -9.39 21.25 11.97
N LEU A 214 -8.85 21.43 10.75
CA LEU A 214 -8.35 22.73 10.27
C LEU A 214 -9.44 23.65 9.69
N GLY A 215 -10.68 23.16 9.58
CA GLY A 215 -11.82 23.93 9.11
C GLY A 215 -11.78 24.30 7.61
N GLY A 216 -12.91 24.77 7.08
CA GLY A 216 -13.12 25.02 5.65
C GLY A 216 -14.48 24.48 5.22
N SER A 217 -14.93 24.83 4.01
CA SER A 217 -16.18 24.29 3.47
C SER A 217 -16.09 22.79 3.14
N ASN A 218 -14.86 22.30 2.93
CA ASN A 218 -14.56 20.94 2.47
C ASN A 218 -13.45 20.35 3.36
N ASP A 219 -13.48 19.03 3.57
CA ASP A 219 -12.59 18.33 4.50
C ASP A 219 -11.19 18.04 3.95
N TRP A 220 -10.88 18.54 2.76
CA TRP A 220 -9.60 18.32 2.08
C TRP A 220 -8.38 18.66 2.93
N LYS A 221 -8.48 19.64 3.84
CA LYS A 221 -7.37 20.02 4.72
C LYS A 221 -7.03 18.96 5.76
N ASN A 222 -7.96 18.04 6.04
CA ASN A 222 -7.73 16.93 6.96
C ASN A 222 -7.35 15.65 6.20
N ARG A 223 -7.40 15.66 4.86
CA ARG A 223 -7.18 14.45 4.06
C ARG A 223 -5.71 14.02 4.06
N PRO A 224 -5.43 12.70 4.10
CA PRO A 224 -4.10 12.16 3.86
C PRO A 224 -3.57 12.58 2.48
N THR A 225 -4.40 12.48 1.44
CA THR A 225 -4.09 12.88 0.06
C THR A 225 -5.24 13.68 -0.57
N HIS A 226 -4.96 14.37 -1.68
CA HIS A 226 -5.97 15.06 -2.50
C HIS A 226 -6.11 14.33 -3.84
N GLU A 227 -7.28 14.41 -4.49
CA GLU A 227 -7.62 13.75 -5.78
C GLU A 227 -6.54 13.91 -6.89
N ASN A 228 -5.73 14.99 -6.82
CA ASN A 228 -4.69 15.33 -7.81
C ASN A 228 -3.28 15.44 -7.19
N GLY A 229 -3.09 15.05 -5.93
CA GLY A 229 -1.81 15.18 -5.22
C GLY A 229 -1.38 16.62 -4.84
N GLU A 230 -2.11 17.65 -5.26
CA GLU A 230 -1.69 19.06 -5.12
C GLU A 230 -1.78 19.63 -3.69
N HIS A 231 -2.54 18.99 -2.79
CA HIS A 231 -2.85 19.53 -1.46
C HIS A 231 -2.92 18.45 -0.36
N SER A 232 -1.92 17.56 -0.31
CA SER A 232 -1.80 16.57 0.78
C SER A 232 -1.25 17.21 2.06
N MET A 233 -1.82 16.88 3.21
CA MET A 233 -1.19 17.23 4.49
C MET A 233 0.19 16.60 4.66
N LEU A 234 0.43 15.38 4.14
CA LEU A 234 1.73 14.72 4.23
C LEU A 234 2.83 15.48 3.48
N LEU A 235 2.50 16.10 2.34
CA LEU A 235 3.45 16.97 1.62
C LEU A 235 3.70 18.30 2.34
N THR A 236 2.69 18.84 3.03
CA THR A 236 2.78 20.17 3.63
C THR A 236 3.36 20.13 5.06
N SER A 237 3.03 19.10 5.84
CA SER A 237 3.47 18.91 7.23
C SER A 237 4.87 18.31 7.35
N MET A 238 5.26 17.36 6.50
CA MET A 238 6.65 16.86 6.49
C MET A 238 7.64 17.94 6.11
N ALA A 239 7.30 18.79 5.12
CA ALA A 239 8.13 19.91 4.72
C ALA A 239 8.26 20.98 5.83
N THR A 240 7.18 21.26 6.58
CA THR A 240 7.23 22.24 7.68
C THR A 240 7.84 21.67 8.96
N ALA A 241 7.61 20.40 9.29
CA ALA A 241 8.23 19.74 10.44
C ALA A 241 9.75 19.62 10.25
N TYR A 242 10.22 19.19 9.08
CA TYR A 242 11.66 19.16 8.76
C TYR A 242 12.28 20.56 8.81
N LEU A 243 11.60 21.57 8.29
CA LEU A 243 12.12 22.94 8.31
C LEU A 243 12.18 23.49 9.75
N ILE A 244 11.19 23.19 10.58
CA ILE A 244 11.15 23.62 11.99
C ILE A 244 12.22 22.88 12.80
N GLU A 245 12.36 21.56 12.68
CA GLU A 245 13.41 20.81 13.35
C GLU A 245 14.80 21.25 12.89
N TYR A 246 15.01 21.44 11.59
CA TYR A 246 16.27 21.96 11.05
C TYR A 246 16.59 23.35 11.61
N LEU A 247 15.61 24.25 11.68
CA LEU A 247 15.79 25.59 12.26
C LEU A 247 16.06 25.53 13.77
N ILE A 248 15.38 24.65 14.51
CA ILE A 248 15.61 24.45 15.95
C ILE A 248 17.02 23.90 16.20
N GLU A 249 17.45 22.88 15.44
CA GLU A 249 18.78 22.27 15.57
C GLU A 249 19.88 23.28 15.21
N THR A 250 19.67 24.06 14.14
CA THR A 250 20.59 25.15 13.73
C THR A 250 20.69 26.22 14.82
N GLN A 251 19.57 26.66 15.40
CA GLN A 251 19.55 27.64 16.50
C GLN A 251 20.24 27.08 17.76
N ARG A 252 20.07 25.78 18.05
CA ARG A 252 20.71 25.10 19.17
C ARG A 252 22.23 25.01 19.00
N LEU A 253 22.71 24.73 17.80
CA LEU A 253 24.14 24.70 17.46
C LEU A 253 24.77 26.09 17.58
N ILE A 254 24.13 27.12 16.99
CA ILE A 254 24.59 28.52 17.10
C ILE A 254 24.70 28.95 18.57
N ASN A 255 23.72 28.61 19.40
CA ASN A 255 23.73 28.98 20.81
C ASN A 255 24.83 28.24 21.60
N LYS A 256 25.14 26.98 21.27
CA LYS A 256 26.26 26.23 21.86
C LYS A 256 27.61 26.85 21.49
N ASP A 257 27.80 27.22 20.23
CA ASP A 257 29.04 27.84 19.76
C ASP A 257 29.25 29.22 20.39
N PHE A 258 28.17 30.00 20.55
CA PHE A 258 28.24 31.31 21.20
C PHE A 258 28.62 31.21 22.70
N LEU A 259 28.08 30.20 23.41
CA LEU A 259 28.44 29.91 24.81
C LEU A 259 29.88 29.40 24.95
N SER A 260 30.36 28.61 23.98
CA SER A 260 31.75 28.14 23.92
C SER A 260 32.73 29.31 23.76
N ILE A 261 32.43 30.24 22.85
CA ILE A 261 33.24 31.44 22.60
C ILE A 261 33.29 32.37 23.83
N GLN A 262 32.16 32.57 24.51
CA GLN A 262 32.08 33.37 25.75
C GLN A 262 32.87 32.77 26.92
N ASN A 263 32.93 31.44 27.01
CA ASN A 263 33.70 30.76 28.04
C ASN A 263 35.21 30.76 27.73
N HIS A 264 35.60 30.77 26.46
CA HIS A 264 37.00 30.88 26.06
C HIS A 264 37.60 32.28 26.31
N THR A 265 36.80 33.35 26.15
CA THR A 265 37.27 34.72 26.43
C THR A 265 37.37 35.04 27.91
N LYS A 266 36.61 34.36 28.80
CA LYS A 266 36.69 34.56 30.26
C LYS A 266 37.91 33.92 30.93
N HIS A 267 38.66 33.07 30.23
CA HIS A 267 39.85 32.40 30.78
C HIS A 267 41.17 32.95 30.21
N GLN A 268 41.14 34.07 29.48
CA GLN A 268 42.33 34.72 28.91
C GLN A 268 42.67 36.09 29.53
N ASP A 269 41.97 36.52 30.57
CA ASP A 269 42.29 37.71 31.38
C ASP A 269 42.88 37.33 32.74
#